data_AF-N4V3M8-F1
#
_entry.id   AF-N4V3M8-F1
#
_cell.length_a   1.000
_cell.length_b   1.000
_cell.length_c   1.000
_cell.angle_alpha   90.00
_cell.angle_beta   90.00
_cell.angle_gamma   90.00
#
_symmetry.space_group_name_H-M   'P 1'
#
loop_
_entity.id
_entity.type
_entity.pdbx_description
1 polymer ?
#
loop_
_entity_poly.entity_id
_entity_poly.type
_entity_poly.pdbx_seq_one_letter_code
_entity_poly.pdbx_strand_id
1 'polypeptide(L)'
;MADVRGLVEGGDFWNDKEEQEQLLGAIEVVCKLQERFESQVFRGESKTQVDQDIRDLKVQMNDLHRERVAIIQKEAQEAETKARHLKLALLEAQKAQEEDTTEREEAQHDADHTAAQLEKAGMDHSSNAG
;
A
#
# COMPACT_ATOMS: atom_id res chain seq x y z
N MET A 1 -30.30 -6.62 -11.59
CA MET A 1 -29.15 -6.56 -10.66
C MET A 1 -28.60 -7.94 -10.32
N ALA A 2 -29.43 -8.93 -9.99
CA ALA A 2 -28.98 -10.31 -9.74
C ALA A 2 -28.18 -10.93 -10.91
N ASP A 3 -28.61 -10.72 -12.15
CA ASP A 3 -27.90 -11.24 -13.34
C ASP A 3 -26.51 -10.61 -13.53
N VAL A 4 -26.35 -9.33 -13.20
CA VAL A 4 -25.07 -8.61 -13.31
C VAL A 4 -24.11 -9.09 -12.21
N ARG A 5 -24.61 -9.31 -10.99
CA ARG A 5 -23.82 -9.87 -9.88
C ARG A 5 -23.32 -11.27 -10.23
N GLY A 6 -24.17 -12.13 -10.78
CA GLY A 6 -23.77 -13.48 -11.22
C GLY A 6 -22.73 -13.48 -12.33
N LEU A 7 -22.79 -12.52 -13.27
CA LEU A 7 -21.78 -12.33 -14.31
C LEU A 7 -20.43 -11.87 -13.76
N VAL A 8 -20.41 -11.01 -12.74
CA VAL A 8 -19.17 -10.53 -12.12
C VAL A 8 -18.55 -11.60 -11.21
N GLU A 9 -19.36 -12.40 -10.52
CA GLU A 9 -18.88 -13.49 -9.65
C GLU A 9 -18.39 -14.71 -10.43
N GLY A 10 -19.03 -15.06 -11.55
CA GLY A 10 -18.74 -16.29 -12.30
C GLY A 10 -18.09 -16.11 -13.67
N GLY A 11 -17.79 -14.87 -14.09
CA GLY A 11 -17.19 -14.59 -15.39
C GLY A 11 -15.68 -14.68 -15.38
N ASP A 12 -15.10 -15.44 -16.31
CA ASP A 12 -13.65 -15.58 -16.52
C ASP A 12 -12.99 -14.33 -17.16
N PHE A 13 -13.61 -13.16 -17.03
CA PHE A 13 -13.16 -11.90 -17.65
C PHE A 13 -12.11 -11.15 -16.81
N TRP A 14 -11.98 -11.48 -15.52
CA TRP A 14 -11.13 -10.75 -14.58
C TRP A 14 -9.68 -11.22 -14.63
N ASN A 15 -8.77 -10.28 -14.89
CA ASN A 15 -7.33 -10.53 -14.78
C ASN A 15 -6.78 -10.17 -13.39
N ASP A 16 -7.48 -9.31 -12.66
CA ASP A 16 -7.15 -8.89 -11.31
C ASP A 16 -8.34 -9.10 -10.37
N LYS A 17 -8.07 -9.73 -9.23
CA LYS A 17 -9.04 -10.02 -8.19
C LYS A 17 -9.45 -8.75 -7.44
N GLU A 18 -8.56 -7.77 -7.35
CA GLU A 18 -8.81 -6.50 -6.66
C GLU A 18 -9.81 -5.64 -7.46
N GLU A 19 -9.70 -5.62 -8.79
CA GLU A 19 -10.70 -5.00 -9.69
C GLU A 19 -12.08 -5.68 -9.60
N GLN A 20 -12.10 -7.01 -9.49
CA GLN A 20 -13.33 -7.78 -9.32
C GLN A 20 -14.03 -7.43 -8.00
N GLU A 21 -13.29 -7.37 -6.89
CA GLU A 21 -13.83 -7.02 -5.57
C GLU A 21 -14.34 -5.58 -5.51
N GLN A 22 -13.64 -4.63 -6.16
CA GLN A 22 -14.10 -3.24 -6.26
C GLN A 22 -15.42 -3.13 -7.03
N LEU A 23 -15.58 -3.85 -8.15
CA LEU A 23 -16.82 -3.83 -8.91
C LEU A 23 -17.97 -4.51 -8.15
N LEU A 24 -17.69 -5.61 -7.44
CA LEU A 24 -18.69 -6.24 -6.55
C LEU A 24 -19.14 -5.29 -5.45
N GLY A 25 -18.22 -4.58 -4.82
CA GLY A 25 -18.54 -3.55 -3.82
C GLY A 25 -19.41 -2.43 -4.41
N ALA A 26 -19.12 -1.98 -5.63
CA ALA A 26 -19.93 -0.97 -6.31
C ALA A 26 -21.35 -1.50 -6.64
N ILE A 27 -21.46 -2.73 -7.13
CA ILE A 27 -22.75 -3.39 -7.41
C ILE A 27 -23.56 -3.53 -6.12
N GLU A 28 -22.92 -3.91 -5.01
CA GLU A 28 -23.60 -4.06 -3.72
C GLU A 28 -24.13 -2.72 -3.20
N VAL A 29 -23.37 -1.63 -3.36
CA VAL A 29 -23.84 -0.28 -3.03
C VAL A 29 -25.03 0.11 -3.89
N VAL A 30 -24.99 -0.15 -5.20
CA VAL A 30 -26.12 0.14 -6.11
C VAL A 30 -27.34 -0.72 -5.75
N CYS A 31 -27.17 -1.99 -5.43
CA CYS A 31 -28.27 -2.86 -4.98
C CYS A 31 -28.90 -2.35 -3.68
N LYS A 32 -28.09 -1.99 -2.68
CA LYS A 32 -28.58 -1.44 -1.40
C LYS A 32 -29.29 -0.10 -1.60
N LEU A 33 -28.80 0.74 -2.51
CA LEU A 33 -29.49 1.96 -2.89
C LEU A 33 -30.81 1.62 -3.58
N GLN A 34 -30.80 0.76 -4.60
CA GLN A 34 -31.99 0.40 -5.35
C GLN A 34 -33.06 -0.25 -4.46
N GLU A 35 -32.72 -1.13 -3.52
CA GLU A 35 -33.66 -1.71 -2.55
C GLU A 35 -34.30 -0.64 -1.65
N ARG A 36 -33.51 0.33 -1.16
CA ARG A 36 -34.01 1.44 -0.33
C ARG A 36 -34.86 2.44 -1.12
N PHE A 37 -34.57 2.64 -2.40
CA PHE A 37 -35.29 3.56 -3.26
C PHE A 37 -36.53 2.92 -3.91
N GLU A 38 -36.49 1.63 -4.25
CA GLU A 38 -37.65 0.87 -4.75
C GLU A 38 -38.73 0.73 -3.68
N SER A 39 -38.35 0.57 -2.40
CA SER A 39 -39.31 0.61 -1.30
C SER A 39 -39.94 1.99 -1.07
N GLN A 40 -39.34 3.05 -1.61
CA GLN A 40 -39.83 4.43 -1.56
C GLN A 40 -40.42 4.89 -2.91
N VAL A 41 -40.70 3.96 -3.84
CA VAL A 41 -41.45 4.30 -5.06
C VAL A 41 -42.87 4.64 -4.63
N PHE A 42 -43.12 5.94 -4.49
CA PHE A 42 -44.34 6.62 -4.06
C PHE A 42 -45.58 6.22 -4.87
N ARG A 43 -46.10 5.01 -4.64
CA ARG A 43 -47.40 4.58 -5.16
C ARG A 43 -48.48 5.07 -4.20
N GLY A 44 -48.90 6.33 -4.38
CA GLY A 44 -50.09 6.88 -3.72
C GLY A 44 -49.86 7.59 -2.38
N GLU A 45 -48.64 7.99 -2.06
CA GLU A 45 -48.32 8.67 -0.79
C GLU A 45 -48.54 10.19 -0.86
N SER A 46 -48.94 10.79 0.26
CA SER A 46 -49.16 12.23 0.35
C SER A 46 -47.83 12.99 0.20
N LYS A 47 -47.86 14.19 -0.38
CA LYS A 47 -46.69 15.07 -0.55
C LYS A 47 -45.82 15.19 0.71
N THR A 48 -46.43 15.18 1.89
CA THR A 48 -45.75 15.22 3.19
C THR A 48 -44.90 13.99 3.50
N GLN A 49 -45.30 12.80 3.06
CA GLN A 49 -44.53 11.56 3.22
C GLN A 49 -43.31 11.58 2.28
N VAL A 50 -43.52 11.97 1.02
CA VAL A 50 -42.44 12.19 0.04
C VAL A 50 -41.39 13.17 0.56
N ASP A 51 -41.83 14.31 1.08
CA ASP A 51 -40.93 15.32 1.61
C ASP A 51 -40.16 14.82 2.85
N GLN A 52 -40.73 13.90 3.64
CA GLN A 52 -40.08 13.30 4.79
C GLN A 52 -39.04 12.27 4.37
N ASP A 53 -39.40 11.37 3.45
CA ASP A 53 -38.50 10.35 2.93
C ASP A 53 -37.28 10.99 2.23
N ILE A 54 -37.48 12.08 1.48
CA ILE A 54 -36.38 12.85 0.88
C ILE A 54 -35.46 13.44 1.96
N ARG A 55 -36.01 13.91 3.09
CA ARG A 55 -35.18 14.41 4.21
C ARG A 55 -34.37 13.28 4.84
N ASP A 56 -35.00 12.14 5.09
CA ASP A 56 -34.37 10.99 5.74
C ASP A 56 -33.27 10.39 4.85
N LEU A 57 -33.49 10.32 3.53
CA LEU A 57 -32.47 9.93 2.57
C LEU A 57 -31.27 10.87 2.56
N LYS A 58 -31.49 12.20 2.63
CA LYS A 58 -30.39 13.18 2.70
C LYS A 58 -29.54 13.00 3.96
N VAL A 59 -30.17 12.70 5.10
CA VAL A 59 -29.46 12.42 6.35
C VAL A 59 -28.62 11.15 6.20
N GLN A 60 -29.22 10.04 5.74
CA GLN A 60 -28.51 8.78 5.53
C GLN A 60 -27.33 8.92 4.56
N MET A 61 -27.50 9.68 3.48
CA MET A 61 -26.43 9.91 2.51
C MET A 61 -25.26 10.71 3.09
N ASN A 62 -25.56 11.69 3.95
CA ASN A 62 -24.53 12.45 4.66
C ASN A 62 -23.79 11.58 5.68
N ASP A 63 -24.49 10.71 6.39
CA ASP A 63 -23.88 9.81 7.38
C ASP A 63 -22.95 8.81 6.68
N LEU A 64 -23.40 8.19 5.59
CA LEU A 64 -22.56 7.30 4.77
C LEU A 64 -21.35 8.03 4.18
N HIS A 65 -21.52 9.28 3.74
CA HIS A 65 -20.39 10.07 3.25
C HIS A 65 -19.36 10.33 4.36
N ARG A 66 -19.80 10.69 5.57
CA ARG A 66 -18.91 10.89 6.73
C ARG A 66 -18.19 9.62 7.12
N GLU A 67 -18.89 8.50 7.16
CA GLU A 67 -18.29 7.20 7.47
C GLU A 67 -17.20 6.83 6.45
N ARG A 68 -17.50 7.00 5.15
CA ARG A 68 -16.53 6.73 4.08
C ARG A 68 -15.31 7.66 4.16
N VAL A 69 -15.50 8.94 4.45
CA VAL A 69 -14.39 9.89 4.64
C VAL A 69 -13.52 9.48 5.83
N ALA A 70 -14.13 9.06 6.94
CA ALA A 70 -13.39 8.62 8.12
C ALA A 70 -12.54 7.36 7.85
N ILE A 71 -13.08 6.39 7.11
CA ILE A 71 -12.35 5.19 6.69
C ILE A 71 -11.14 5.57 5.83
N ILE A 72 -11.35 6.38 4.79
CA ILE A 72 -10.27 6.83 3.89
C ILE A 72 -9.18 7.58 4.66
N GLN A 73 -9.56 8.47 5.58
CA GLN A 73 -8.59 9.21 6.40
C GLN A 73 -7.76 8.27 7.28
N LYS A 74 -8.40 7.26 7.87
CA LYS A 74 -7.71 6.26 8.68
C LYS A 74 -6.70 5.47 7.84
N GLU A 75 -7.13 4.96 6.68
CA GLU A 75 -6.26 4.21 5.76
C GLU A 75 -5.08 5.05 5.26
N ALA A 76 -5.32 6.32 4.91
CA ALA A 76 -4.27 7.24 4.50
C ALA A 76 -3.23 7.45 5.61
N GLN A 77 -3.67 7.58 6.86
CA GLN A 77 -2.76 7.79 7.99
C GLN A 77 -1.97 6.53 8.37
N GLU A 78 -2.57 5.36 8.23
CA GLU A 78 -1.86 4.07 8.37
C GLU A 78 -0.80 3.91 7.27
N ALA A 79 -1.14 4.23 6.01
CA ALA A 79 -0.21 4.19 4.90
C ALA A 79 0.95 5.18 5.08
N GLU A 80 0.67 6.41 5.52
CA GLU A 80 1.70 7.41 5.80
C GLU A 80 2.64 6.94 6.91
N THR A 81 2.09 6.34 7.97
CA THR A 81 2.88 5.79 9.07
C THR A 81 3.80 4.68 8.58
N LYS A 82 3.30 3.74 7.77
CA LYS A 82 4.10 2.67 7.16
C LYS A 82 5.21 3.24 6.26
N ALA A 83 4.91 4.24 5.44
CA ALA A 83 5.89 4.89 4.58
C ALA A 83 7.02 5.55 5.38
N ARG A 84 6.71 6.21 6.51
CA ARG A 84 7.71 6.79 7.40
C ARG A 84 8.62 5.72 8.02
N HIS A 85 8.06 4.60 8.47
CA HIS A 85 8.85 3.48 9.02
C HIS A 85 9.77 2.87 7.96
N LEU A 86 9.27 2.62 6.74
CA LEU A 86 10.09 2.12 5.63
C LEU A 86 11.22 3.08 5.28
N LYS A 87 10.96 4.39 5.29
CA LYS A 87 12.00 5.40 5.04
C LYS A 87 13.11 5.35 6.10
N LEU A 88 12.76 5.18 7.37
CA LEU A 88 13.75 5.05 8.44
C LEU A 88 14.58 3.77 8.28
N ALA A 89 13.93 2.62 8.04
CA ALA A 89 14.61 1.35 7.83
C ALA A 89 15.55 1.40 6.61
N LEU A 90 15.16 2.10 5.54
CA LEU A 90 16.01 2.29 4.37
C LEU A 90 17.25 3.12 4.69
N LEU A 91 17.11 4.19 5.48
CA LEU A 91 18.25 5.02 5.90
C LEU A 91 19.21 4.25 6.82
N GLU A 92 18.68 3.44 7.74
CA GLU A 92 19.49 2.57 8.60
C GLU A 92 20.24 1.51 7.79
N ALA A 93 19.58 0.88 6.81
CA ALA A 93 20.22 -0.08 5.93
C ALA A 93 21.32 0.57 5.06
N GLN A 94 21.09 1.78 4.55
CA GLN A 94 22.10 2.54 3.81
C GLN A 94 23.32 2.86 4.68
N LYS A 95 23.10 3.29 5.93
CA LYS A 95 24.20 3.56 6.87
C LYS A 95 25.01 2.31 7.18
N ALA A 96 24.34 1.19 7.46
CA ALA A 96 25.00 -0.09 7.72
C ALA A 96 25.80 -0.57 6.50
N GLN A 97 25.29 -0.35 5.28
CA GLN A 97 26.01 -0.68 4.06
C GLN A 97 27.26 0.20 3.88
N GLU A 98 27.16 1.51 4.14
CA GLU A 98 28.29 2.44 4.05
C GLU A 98 29.41 2.09 5.06
N GLU A 99 29.02 1.75 6.29
CA GLU A 99 29.95 1.28 7.34
C GLU A 99 30.64 -0.02 6.91
N ASP A 100 29.90 -1.03 6.44
CA ASP A 100 30.47 -2.31 5.95
C ASP A 100 31.43 -2.10 4.76
N THR A 101 31.10 -1.21 3.83
CA THR A 101 32.01 -0.88 2.72
C THR A 101 33.28 -0.19 3.20
N THR A 102 33.18 0.69 4.19
CA THR A 102 34.35 1.41 4.73
C THR A 102 35.27 0.45 5.48
N GLU A 103 34.72 -0.39 6.36
CA GLU A 103 35.50 -1.41 7.09
C GLU A 103 36.19 -2.39 6.14
N ARG A 104 35.53 -2.76 5.04
CA ARG A 104 36.11 -3.63 4.02
C ARG A 104 37.25 -2.96 3.26
N GLU A 105 37.11 -1.68 2.91
CA GLU A 105 38.17 -0.92 2.22
C GLU A 105 39.41 -0.75 3.12
N GLU A 106 39.21 -0.46 4.41
CA GLU A 106 40.31 -0.39 5.39
C GLU A 106 41.04 -1.72 5.53
N ALA A 107 40.29 -2.84 5.68
CA ALA A 107 40.88 -4.17 5.77
C ALA A 107 41.67 -4.56 4.51
N GLN A 108 41.19 -4.16 3.33
CA GLN A 108 41.89 -4.38 2.06
C GLN A 108 43.20 -3.57 2.01
N HIS A 109 43.15 -2.29 2.39
CA HIS A 109 44.34 -1.44 2.41
C HIS A 109 45.42 -1.98 3.36
N ASP A 110 45.03 -2.46 4.54
CA ASP A 110 45.96 -3.08 5.51
C ASP A 110 46.58 -4.38 4.98
N ALA A 111 45.78 -5.21 4.30
CA ALA A 111 46.26 -6.43 3.67
C ALA A 111 47.28 -6.12 2.56
N ASP A 112 46.98 -5.14 1.70
CA ASP A 112 47.86 -4.72 0.60
C ASP A 112 49.17 -4.12 1.12
N HIS A 113 49.10 -3.31 2.17
CA HIS A 113 50.28 -2.76 2.82
C HIS A 113 51.15 -3.87 3.44
N THR A 114 50.53 -4.85 4.10
CA THR A 114 51.25 -6.01 4.67
C THR A 114 51.92 -6.84 3.57
N ALA A 115 51.22 -7.09 2.46
CA ALA A 115 51.77 -7.82 1.32
C ALA A 115 53.00 -7.11 0.71
N ALA A 116 52.92 -5.79 0.53
CA ALA A 116 54.03 -4.99 0.03
C ALA A 116 55.26 -5.01 0.96
N GLN A 117 55.05 -5.02 2.29
CA GLN A 117 56.16 -5.15 3.25
C GLN A 117 56.84 -6.53 3.17
N LEU A 118 56.07 -7.60 3.03
CA LEU A 118 56.60 -8.96 2.89
C LEU A 118 57.39 -9.12 1.58
N GLU A 119 56.90 -8.55 0.48
CA GLU A 119 57.62 -8.56 -0.81
C GLU A 119 58.96 -7.85 -0.71
N LYS A 120 58.98 -6.66 -0.10
CA LYS A 120 60.22 -5.91 0.14
C LYS A 120 61.20 -6.68 1.03
N ALA A 121 60.75 -7.26 2.13
CA ALA A 121 61.59 -8.07 3.02
C ALA A 121 62.15 -9.30 2.30
N GLY A 122 61.35 -9.96 1.45
CA GLY A 122 61.81 -11.08 0.61
C GLY A 122 62.91 -10.69 -0.38
N MET A 123 62.82 -9.49 -0.98
CA MET A 123 63.85 -8.96 -1.87
C MET A 123 65.14 -8.59 -1.11
N ASP A 124 65.03 -8.00 0.07
CA ASP A 124 66.19 -7.62 0.90
C ASP A 124 66.97 -8.85 1.41
N HIS A 125 66.29 -9.98 1.65
CA HIS A 125 66.92 -11.25 2.04
C HIS A 125 67.49 -12.06 0.86
N SER A 126 67.06 -11.81 -0.38
CA SER A 126 67.59 -12.45 -1.59
C SER A 126 68.93 -11.85 -2.07
N SER A 127 69.31 -10.65 -1.61
CA SER A 127 70.49 -9.93 -2.10
C SER A 127 71.80 -10.23 -1.33
N ASN A 128 71.76 -11.14 -0.34
CA ASN A 128 72.94 -11.54 0.46
C ASN A 128 73.53 -12.91 0.07
N ALA A 129 73.19 -13.43 -1.12
CA ALA A 129 73.82 -14.61 -1.71
C ALA A 129 74.64 -14.19 -2.95
N GLY A 130 75.73 -13.46 -2.71
CA GLY A 130 76.75 -13.08 -3.69
C GLY A 130 78.12 -13.13 -3.06
#